data_AF-A0A349K0F4-F1
#
_entry.id   AF-A0A349K0F4-F1
#
_cell.length_a   1.000
_cell.length_b   1.000
_cell.length_c   1.000
_cell.angle_alpha   90.00
_cell.angle_beta   90.00
_cell.angle_gamma   90.00
#
_symmetry.space_group_name_H-M   'P 1'
#
loop_
_entity.id
_entity.type
_entity.pdbx_description
1 polymer ?
#
loop_
_entity_poly.entity_id
_entity_poly.type
_entity_poly.pdbx_seq_one_letter_code
_entity_poly.pdbx_strand_id
1 'polypeptide(L)'
;MAKSHERGIQVKKGESVDRALKRLKTKLDTEGIIEEMRRRRAFETPIERKRRKARTAIKRNRVRWRYVSEATERKAEERKAAAAGQASQENPS
;
A
#
# COMPACT_ATOMS: atom_id res chain seq x y z
N MET A 1 -11.75 -24.08 -4.98
CA MET A 1 -12.32 -24.15 -3.62
C MET A 1 -11.45 -23.34 -2.68
N ALA A 2 -12.08 -22.52 -1.85
CA ALA A 2 -11.46 -21.41 -1.15
C ALA A 2 -10.37 -21.88 -0.17
N LYS A 3 -9.22 -21.19 -0.17
CA LYS A 3 -8.36 -21.15 1.02
C LYS A 3 -9.24 -20.61 2.14
N SER A 4 -9.57 -21.45 3.12
CA SER A 4 -10.16 -21.00 4.38
C SER A 4 -9.20 -19.96 4.96
N HIS A 5 -9.53 -18.68 4.84
CA HIS A 5 -8.67 -17.62 5.34
C HIS A 5 -8.83 -17.60 6.86
N GLU A 6 -7.98 -18.36 7.54
CA GLU A 6 -7.80 -18.23 8.97
C GLU A 6 -7.09 -16.89 9.22
N ARG A 7 -7.90 -15.84 9.48
CA ARG A 7 -7.42 -14.46 9.67
C ARG A 7 -6.94 -14.19 11.08
N GLY A 8 -6.90 -15.21 11.93
CA GLY A 8 -6.32 -15.17 13.26
C GLY A 8 -4.82 -14.90 13.25
N ILE A 9 -4.30 -14.65 14.45
CA ILE A 9 -2.87 -14.49 14.69
C ILE A 9 -2.43 -15.53 15.71
N GLN A 10 -1.31 -16.17 15.43
CA GLN A 10 -0.63 -17.01 16.40
C GLN A 10 0.07 -16.11 17.44
N VAL A 11 -0.34 -16.28 18.70
CA VAL A 11 0.25 -15.58 19.85
C VAL A 11 1.51 -16.33 20.27
N LYS A 12 2.62 -15.61 20.42
CA LYS A 12 3.88 -16.21 20.89
C LYS A 12 3.92 -16.24 22.41
N LYS A 13 4.58 -17.26 22.98
CA LYS A 13 4.74 -17.38 24.45
C LYS A 13 5.54 -16.18 24.96
N GLY A 14 4.97 -15.39 25.88
CA GLY A 14 5.55 -14.15 26.42
C GLY A 14 5.10 -12.86 25.73
N GLU A 15 4.21 -12.92 24.73
CA GLU A 15 3.59 -11.72 24.17
C GLU A 15 2.43 -11.24 25.05
N SER A 16 2.35 -9.93 25.31
CA SER A 16 1.19 -9.35 25.99
C SER A 16 -0.05 -9.45 25.09
N VAL A 17 -1.20 -9.70 25.70
CA VAL A 17 -2.49 -9.81 25.01
C VAL A 17 -2.74 -8.59 24.12
N ASP A 18 -2.41 -7.38 24.58
CA ASP A 18 -2.58 -6.14 23.83
C ASP A 18 -1.77 -6.09 22.53
N ARG A 19 -0.54 -6.65 22.54
CA ARG A 19 0.28 -6.71 21.31
C ARG A 19 -0.36 -7.66 20.29
N ALA A 20 -0.86 -8.81 20.74
CA ALA A 20 -1.54 -9.76 19.86
C ALA A 20 -2.78 -9.13 19.23
N LEU A 21 -3.60 -8.42 20.03
CA LEU A 21 -4.78 -7.69 19.55
C LEU A 21 -4.41 -6.59 18.55
N LYS A 22 -3.34 -5.83 18.81
CA LYS A 22 -2.85 -4.79 17.90
C LYS A 22 -2.39 -5.38 16.57
N ARG A 23 -1.66 -6.51 16.57
CA ARG A 23 -1.27 -7.20 15.33
C ARG A 23 -2.49 -7.66 14.55
N LEU A 24 -3.51 -8.20 15.24
CA LEU A 24 -4.72 -8.71 14.60
C LEU A 24 -5.46 -7.57 13.89
N LYS A 25 -5.65 -6.46 14.60
CA LYS A 25 -6.22 -5.25 14.02
C LYS A 25 -5.43 -4.76 12.80
N THR A 26 -4.10 -4.66 12.89
CA THR A 26 -3.26 -4.22 11.77
C THR A 26 -3.35 -5.15 10.56
N LYS A 27 -3.43 -6.47 10.77
CA LYS A 27 -3.62 -7.45 9.69
C LYS A 27 -4.97 -7.23 8.98
N LEU A 28 -6.05 -7.08 9.74
CA LEU A 28 -7.39 -6.80 9.20
C LEU A 28 -7.49 -5.44 8.48
N ASP A 29 -6.79 -4.43 8.99
CA ASP A 29 -6.69 -3.10 8.37
C ASP A 29 -5.88 -3.16 7.05
N THR A 30 -4.77 -3.90 7.04
CA THR A 30 -3.93 -4.11 5.84
C THR A 30 -4.67 -4.87 4.75
N GLU A 31 -5.41 -5.92 5.11
CA GLU A 31 -6.29 -6.65 4.19
C GLU A 31 -7.47 -5.80 3.70
N GLY A 32 -7.76 -4.66 4.36
CA GLY A 32 -8.82 -3.73 3.97
C GLY A 32 -10.23 -4.24 4.23
N ILE A 33 -10.41 -5.33 4.99
CA ILE A 33 -11.70 -5.99 5.18
C ILE A 33 -12.68 -5.10 5.93
N ILE A 34 -12.21 -4.42 6.99
CA ILE A 34 -13.05 -3.52 7.78
C ILE A 34 -13.53 -2.33 6.93
N GLU A 35 -12.65 -1.80 6.07
CA GLU A 35 -13.00 -0.73 5.12
C GLU A 35 -14.03 -1.24 4.09
N GLU A 36 -13.84 -2.44 3.57
CA GLU A 36 -14.74 -3.06 2.60
C GLU A 36 -16.12 -3.38 3.19
N MET A 37 -16.19 -3.88 4.42
CA MET A 37 -17.44 -4.10 5.15
C MET A 37 -18.20 -2.79 5.35
N ARG A 38 -17.52 -1.73 5.80
CA ARG A 38 -18.12 -0.40 5.94
C ARG A 38 -18.63 0.14 4.61
N ARG A 39 -17.88 -0.07 3.53
CA ARG A 39 -18.25 0.34 2.18
C ARG A 39 -19.48 -0.39 1.65
N ARG A 40 -19.63 -1.68 1.97
CA ARG A 40 -20.76 -2.53 1.52
C ARG A 40 -22.02 -2.38 2.36
N ARG A 41 -21.98 -1.65 3.48
CA ARG A 41 -23.14 -1.44 4.36
C ARG A 41 -24.30 -0.74 3.65
N ALA A 42 -24.02 0.10 2.66
CA ALA A 42 -25.01 0.79 1.85
C ALA A 42 -24.61 0.77 0.37
N PHE A 43 -25.59 0.95 -0.51
CA PHE A 43 -25.34 1.09 -1.95
C PHE A 43 -24.60 2.39 -2.24
N GLU A 44 -23.47 2.30 -2.94
CA GLU A 44 -22.71 3.44 -3.43
C GLU A 44 -22.99 3.63 -4.93
N THR A 45 -23.51 4.79 -5.29
CA THR A 45 -23.80 5.13 -6.70
C THR A 45 -22.50 5.15 -7.53
N PRO A 46 -22.57 5.00 -8.86
CA PRO A 46 -21.39 5.01 -9.73
C PRO A 46 -20.55 6.30 -9.60
N ILE A 47 -21.21 7.45 -9.41
CA ILE A 47 -20.56 8.76 -9.25
C ILE A 47 -19.82 8.82 -7.91
N GLU A 48 -20.46 8.40 -6.83
CA GLU A 48 -19.83 8.36 -5.50
C GLU A 48 -18.62 7.44 -5.48
N ARG A 49 -18.70 6.30 -6.17
CA ARG A 49 -17.60 5.35 -6.34
C ARG A 49 -16.42 5.98 -7.06
N LYS A 50 -16.65 6.74 -8.14
CA LYS A 50 -15.59 7.49 -8.84
C LYS A 50 -14.96 8.53 -7.92
N ARG A 51 -15.78 9.32 -7.21
CA ARG A 51 -15.32 10.35 -6.27
C ARG A 51 -14.48 9.76 -5.13
N ARG A 52 -14.89 8.63 -4.56
CA ARG A 52 -14.14 7.92 -3.52
C ARG A 52 -12.78 7.44 -4.03
N LYS A 53 -12.75 6.78 -5.21
CA LYS A 53 -11.50 6.30 -5.82
C LYS A 53 -10.49 7.44 -6.00
N ALA A 54 -10.93 8.57 -6.57
CA ALA A 54 -10.09 9.75 -6.76
C ALA A 54 -9.48 10.24 -5.43
N ARG A 55 -10.32 10.40 -4.38
CA ARG A 55 -9.84 10.82 -3.05
C ARG A 55 -8.84 9.84 -2.44
N THR A 56 -9.10 8.54 -2.53
CA THR A 56 -8.22 7.50 -1.97
C THR A 56 -6.87 7.43 -2.70
N ALA A 57 -6.86 7.65 -4.02
CA ALA A 57 -5.64 7.65 -4.82
C ALA A 57 -4.72 8.81 -4.44
N ILE A 58 -5.28 10.03 -4.33
CA ILE A 58 -4.53 11.22 -3.90
C ILE A 58 -3.95 11.01 -2.50
N LYS A 59 -4.74 10.52 -1.55
CA LYS A 59 -4.28 10.26 -0.17
C LYS A 59 -3.15 9.23 -0.13
N ARG A 60 -3.29 8.12 -0.86
CA ARG A 60 -2.24 7.06 -0.93
C ARG A 60 -0.96 7.57 -1.56
N ASN A 61 -1.07 8.30 -2.67
CA ASN A 61 0.09 8.89 -3.35
C ASN A 61 0.82 9.87 -2.42
N ARG A 62 0.07 10.77 -1.77
CA ARG A 62 0.64 11.73 -0.80
C ARG A 62 1.37 11.04 0.34
N VAL A 63 0.82 9.98 0.92
CA VAL A 63 1.48 9.24 2.02
C VAL A 63 2.73 8.51 1.52
N ARG A 64 2.65 7.88 0.34
CA ARG A 64 3.78 7.14 -0.26
C ARG A 64 5.00 8.01 -0.50
N TRP A 65 4.79 9.24 -0.94
CA TRP A 65 5.86 10.19 -1.27
C TRP A 65 6.07 11.27 -0.21
N ARG A 66 5.42 11.17 0.95
CA ARG A 66 5.52 12.16 2.03
C ARG A 66 6.94 12.31 2.56
N TYR A 67 7.70 11.21 2.55
CA TYR A 67 9.08 11.16 2.99
C TYR A 67 9.88 10.49 1.88
N VAL A 68 10.42 11.31 0.97
CA VAL A 68 11.51 10.87 0.09
C VAL A 68 12.78 11.04 0.94
N SER A 69 13.50 9.96 1.19
CA SER A 69 14.78 10.04 1.88
C SER A 69 15.87 10.46 0.89
N GLU A 70 16.90 11.17 1.35
CA GLU A 70 18.06 11.54 0.52
C GLU A 70 18.67 10.31 -0.19
N ALA A 71 18.63 9.15 0.45
CA ALA A 71 19.06 7.88 -0.15
C ALA A 71 18.16 7.42 -1.31
N THR A 72 16.85 7.67 -1.25
CA THR A 72 15.93 7.41 -2.38
C THR A 72 16.10 8.42 -3.51
N GLU A 73 16.48 9.66 -3.21
CA GLU A 73 16.81 10.68 -4.21
C GLU A 73 18.10 10.32 -4.93
N ARG A 74 19.18 9.98 -4.21
CA ARG A 74 20.45 9.51 -4.80
C ARG A 74 20.26 8.27 -5.68
N LYS A 75 19.48 7.27 -5.23
CA LYS A 75 19.15 6.10 -6.06
C LYS A 75 18.31 6.43 -7.29
N ALA A 76 17.45 7.45 -7.22
CA ALA A 76 16.67 7.90 -8.36
C ALA A 76 17.54 8.66 -9.37
N GLU A 77 18.49 9.47 -8.88
CA GLU A 77 19.49 10.17 -9.69
C GLU A 77 20.46 9.20 -10.36
N GLU A 78 20.97 8.19 -9.64
CA GLU A 78 21.81 7.13 -10.20
C GLU A 78 21.07 6.34 -11.30
N ARG A 79 19.79 6.00 -11.09
CA ARG A 79 18.96 5.36 -12.13
C ARG A 79 18.71 6.27 -13.33
N LYS A 80 18.53 7.57 -13.10
CA LYS A 80 18.32 8.57 -14.15
C LYS A 80 19.62 8.80 -14.95
N ALA A 81 20.77 8.82 -14.28
CA ALA A 81 22.09 8.91 -14.89
C ALA A 81 22.45 7.64 -15.68
N ALA A 82 22.15 6.45 -15.14
CA ALA A 82 22.33 5.18 -15.84
C ALA A 82 21.42 5.08 -17.09
N ALA A 83 20.16 5.52 -17.00
CA ALA A 83 19.25 5.57 -18.14
C ALA A 83 19.70 6.59 -19.21
N ALA A 84 20.26 7.74 -18.80
CA ALA A 84 20.84 8.71 -19.72
C ALA A 84 22.11 8.19 -20.41
N GLY A 85 22.93 7.41 -19.70
CA GLY A 85 24.11 6.72 -20.26
C GLY A 85 23.76 5.59 -21.23
N GLN A 86 22.64 4.90 -21.03
CA GLN A 86 22.13 3.89 -21.96
C GLN A 86 21.54 4.51 -23.24
N ALA A 87 20.79 5.61 -23.12
CA ALA A 87 20.21 6.32 -24.26
C ALA A 87 21.25 6.94 -25.22
N SER A 88 22.50 7.11 -24.76
CA SER A 88 23.61 7.64 -25.54
C SER A 88 24.46 6.56 -26.22
N GLN A 89 24.22 5.27 -25.95
CA GLN A 89 24.89 4.15 -26.64
C GLN A 89 24.04 3.47 -27.74
N GLU A 90 22.72 3.71 -27.80
CA GLU A 90 21.82 3.07 -28.77
C GLU A 90 21.66 3.81 -30.11
N ASN A 91 22.46 4.85 -30.40
CA ASN A 91 22.49 5.48 -31.73
C ASN A 91 23.87 5.39 -32.40
N PRO A 92 24.21 4.25 -33.00
CA PRO A 92 25.18 4.19 -34.09
C PRO A 92 24.44 4.04 -35.43
N SER A 93 24.57 5.05 -36.31
CA SER A 93 24.43 4.86 -37.76
C SER A 93 25.61 4.07 -38.32
#